data_AF-T1BXL5-F1
#
_entry.id   AF-T1BXL5-F1
#
_cell.length_a   1.000
_cell.length_b   1.000
_cell.length_c   1.000
_cell.angle_alpha   90.00
_cell.angle_beta   90.00
_cell.angle_gamma   90.00
#
_symmetry.space_group_name_H-M   'P 1'
#
loop_
_entity.id
_entity.type
_entity.pdbx_description
1 polymer ?
#
loop_
_entity_poly.entity_id
_entity_poly.type
_entity_poly.pdbx_seq_one_letter_code
_entity_poly.pdbx_strand_id
1 'polypeptide(L)' 'MGASLLRETGFAGIWWVRHEDVEGKLLCELLEVTDVPEIVRAYRADIEAASARLCGLTALPN' A
#
# COMPACT_ATOMS: atom_id res chain seq x y z
N MET A 1 -1.87 -6.32 12.57
CA MET A 1 -0.90 -6.55 11.48
C MET A 1 0.10 -5.40 11.54
N GLY A 2 1.39 -5.70 11.42
CA GLY A 2 2.44 -4.67 11.42
C GLY A 2 2.64 -4.07 10.02
N ALA A 3 3.86 -3.59 9.77
CA ALA A 3 4.21 -2.99 8.50
C ALA A 3 4.34 -4.05 7.39
N SER A 4 4.18 -3.59 6.15
CA SER A 4 4.60 -4.34 4.96
C SER A 4 5.68 -3.54 4.24
N LEU A 5 6.80 -4.20 3.93
CA LEU A 5 7.93 -3.61 3.22
C LEU A 5 7.94 -4.16 1.80
N LEU A 6 8.01 -3.27 0.81
CA LEU A 6 8.01 -3.63 -0.59
C LEU A 6 9.22 -3.00 -1.29
N ARG A 7 9.88 -3.78 -2.13
CA ARG A 7 11.00 -3.30 -2.94
C ARG A 7 11.01 -4.00 -4.29
N GLU A 8 11.02 -3.23 -5.36
CA GLU A 8 11.30 -3.77 -6.69
C GLU A 8 12.77 -4.22 -6.76
N THR A 9 13.01 -5.37 -7.36
CA THR A 9 14.37 -5.90 -7.52
C THR A 9 15.08 -5.21 -8.69
N GLY A 10 16.30 -5.66 -9.04
CA GLY A 10 16.97 -5.22 -10.26
C GLY A 10 16.28 -5.71 -11.55
N PHE A 11 15.29 -6.59 -11.44
CA PHE A 11 14.46 -7.06 -12.55
C PHE A 11 13.09 -6.40 -12.46
N ALA A 12 12.72 -5.67 -13.50
CA ALA A 12 11.43 -4.97 -13.58
C ALA A 12 10.27 -5.96 -13.41
N GLY A 13 9.28 -5.57 -12.62
CA GLY A 13 8.10 -6.38 -12.34
C GLY A 13 8.35 -7.56 -11.37
N ILE A 14 9.54 -7.67 -10.77
CA ILE A 14 9.80 -8.61 -9.69
C ILE A 14 9.96 -7.84 -8.39
N TRP A 15 9.10 -8.13 -7.42
CA TRP A 15 8.98 -7.42 -6.16
C TRP A 15 9.30 -8.33 -4.98
N TRP A 16 10.15 -7.87 -4.07
CA TRP A 16 10.36 -8.50 -2.77
C TRP A 16 9.42 -7.86 -1.74
N VAL A 17 8.49 -8.68 -1.23
CA VAL A 17 7.46 -8.28 -0.27
C VAL A 17 7.71 -8.99 1.06
N ARG A 18 7.69 -8.20 2.14
CA ARG A 18 7.81 -8.69 3.52
C ARG A 18 6.64 -8.17 4.34
N HIS A 19 6.01 -9.08 5.09
CA HIS A 19 5.00 -8.74 6.07
C HIS A 19 5.56 -8.97 7.48
N GLU A 20 5.42 -7.97 8.33
CA GLU A 20 5.89 -8.00 9.71
C GLU A 20 4.71 -7.87 10.69
N ASP A 21 4.86 -8.40 11.90
CA ASP A 21 3.93 -8.12 12.98
C ASP A 21 4.21 -6.76 13.63
N VAL A 22 3.44 -6.43 14.67
CA VAL A 22 3.53 -5.14 15.36
C VAL A 22 4.86 -4.97 16.13
N GLU A 23 5.59 -6.06 16.37
CA GLU A 23 6.91 -6.06 17.01
C GLU A 23 8.05 -6.07 15.97
N GLY A 24 7.73 -6.04 14.67
CA GLY A 24 8.71 -6.07 13.57
C GLY A 24 9.21 -7.48 13.25
N LYS A 25 8.60 -8.53 13.79
CA LYS A 25 8.98 -9.90 13.47
C LYS A 25 8.41 -10.28 12.10
N LEU A 26 9.26 -10.91 11.27
CA LEU A 26 8.85 -11.40 9.96
C LEU A 26 7.77 -12.48 10.10
N LEU A 27 6.61 -12.21 9.50
CA LEU A 27 5.50 -13.15 9.38
C LEU A 27 5.55 -13.92 8.07
N CYS A 28 5.87 -13.22 6.98
CA CYS A 28 5.90 -13.78 5.63
C CYS A 28 6.83 -12.99 4.73
N GLU A 29 7.52 -13.69 3.83
CA GLU A 29 8.40 -13.11 2.81
C GLU A 29 8.17 -13.84 1.49
N LEU A 30 7.96 -13.09 0.41
CA LEU A 30 7.73 -13.65 -0.92
C LEU A 30 8.26 -12.75 -2.03
N LEU A 31 8.40 -13.34 -3.22
CA LEU A 31 8.57 -12.61 -4.47
C LEU A 31 7.23 -12.58 -5.21
N GLU A 32 6.81 -11.40 -5.62
CA GLU A 32 5.68 -11.20 -6.52
C GLU A 32 6.18 -10.85 -7.92
N VAL A 33 5.59 -11.47 -8.95
CA VAL A 33 5.86 -11.15 -10.35
C VAL A 33 4.64 -10.43 -10.92
N THR A 34 4.70 -9.10 -10.95
CA THR A 34 3.59 -8.20 -11.30
C THR A 34 4.13 -6.80 -11.57
N ASP A 35 3.42 -6.02 -12.38
CA ASP A 35 3.76 -4.60 -12.61
C ASP A 35 3.68 -3.79 -11.31
N VAL A 36 2.66 -4.06 -10.48
CA VAL A 36 2.44 -3.41 -9.18
C VAL A 36 1.88 -4.45 -8.19
N PRO A 37 2.47 -4.60 -6.99
CA PRO A 37 1.94 -5.48 -5.94
C PRO A 37 0.51 -5.09 -5.52
N GLU A 38 -0.36 -6.09 -5.33
CA GLU A 38 -1.78 -5.85 -5.07
C GLU A 38 -1.99 -5.05 -3.77
N ILE A 39 -1.19 -5.31 -2.73
CA ILE A 39 -1.31 -4.63 -1.42
C ILE A 39 -1.09 -3.10 -1.49
N VAL A 40 -0.44 -2.59 -2.53
CA VAL A 40 -0.22 -1.14 -2.72
C VAL A 40 -1.45 -0.47 -3.34
N ARG A 41 -2.31 -1.22 -4.04
CA ARG A 41 -3.44 -0.67 -4.78
C ARG A 41 -4.54 -0.25 -3.82
N ALA A 42 -4.89 1.02 -3.84
CA ALA A 42 -6.05 1.52 -3.11
C ALA A 42 -7.35 0.96 -3.72
N TYR A 43 -8.28 0.52 -2.88
CA TYR A 43 -9.60 0.14 -3.35
C TYR A 43 -10.37 1.37 -3.82
N ARG A 44 -11.24 1.19 -4.81
CA ARG A 44 -12.07 2.27 -5.37
C ARG A 44 -12.87 3.02 -4.30
N ALA A 45 -13.44 2.29 -3.34
CA ALA A 45 -14.21 2.89 -2.24
C ALA A 45 -13.36 3.83 -1.37
N ASP A 46 -12.09 3.48 -1.13
CA ASP A 46 -11.18 4.32 -0.34
C ASP A 46 -10.82 5.61 -1.10
N ILE A 47 -10.66 5.52 -2.42
CA ILE A 47 -10.41 6.67 -3.30
C ILE A 47 -11.62 7.62 -3.27
N GLU A 48 -12.83 7.09 -3.42
CA GLU A 48 -14.08 7.86 -3.38
C GLU A 48 -14.27 8.55 -2.02
N ALA A 49 -14.04 7.81 -0.92
CA ALA A 49 -14.10 8.36 0.43
C ALA A 49 -13.02 9.43 0.69
N ALA A 50 -11.80 9.26 0.18
CA ALA A 50 -10.75 10.26 0.28
C ALA A 50 -11.09 11.54 -0.51
N SER A 51 -11.64 11.39 -1.72
CA SER A 51 -12.07 12.51 -2.56
C SER A 51 -13.18 13.33 -1.89
N ALA A 52 -14.20 12.68 -1.33
CA ALA A 52 -15.28 13.35 -0.60
C ALA A 52 -14.75 14.14 0.61
N ARG A 53 -13.82 13.55 1.38
CA ARG A 53 -13.16 14.24 2.51
C ARG A 53 -12.39 15.48 2.06
N LEU A 54 -11.63 15.39 0.97
CA LEU A 54 -10.87 16.52 0.42
C LEU A 54 -11.80 17.67 0.00
N CYS A 55 -12.89 17.36 -0.70
CA CYS A 55 -13.90 18.35 -1.11
C CYS A 55 -14.50 19.08 0.11
N GLY A 56 -14.85 18.33 1.17
CA GLY A 56 -15.35 18.88 2.42
C GLY A 56 -14.36 19.83 3.12
N LEU A 57 -13.06 19.53 3.07
CA LEU A 57 -12.02 20.41 3.63
C LEU A 57 -11.89 21.73 2.84
N THR A 58 -12.04 21.70 1.51
CA THR A 58 -11.98 22.90 0.67
C THR A 58 -13.25 23.77 0.72
N ALA A 59 -14.35 23.22 1.21
CA ALA A 59 -15.64 23.91 1.32
C ALA A 59 -15.81 24.68 2.65
N LEU A 60 -14.89 24.53 3.59
CA LEU A 60 -14.87 25.33 4.81
C LEU A 60 -14.30 26.73 4.49
N PRO A 61 -14.97 27.83 4.89
CA PRO A 61 -14.38 29.16 4.75
C PRO A 61 -13.12 29.25 5.61
N ASN A 62 -12.04 29.79 5.02
CA ASN A 62 -10.79 30.12 5.70
C ASN A 62 -11.01 31.07 6.88
#